data_AF-A0A2V5TKS7-F1
#
_entry.id   AF-A0A2V5TKS7-F1
#
_cell.length_a   1.000
_cell.length_b   1.000
_cell.length_c   1.000
_cell.angle_alpha   90.00
_cell.angle_beta   90.00
_cell.angle_gamma   90.00
#
_symmetry.space_group_name_H-M   'P 1'
#
loop_
_entity.id
_entity.type
_entity.pdbx_description
1 polymer ?
#
loop_
_entity_poly.entity_id
_entity_poly.type
_entity_poly.pdbx_seq_one_letter_code
_entity_poly.pdbx_strand_id
1 'polypeptide(L)' 'MLLIKILFVAAIFMLLVLMGLHNRAQVDFNLPPLLTAQVQEPAALMYFAFFAVGLITGTILSMGGHKETSKSKKPA' A
#
# COMPACT_ATOMS: atom_id res chain seq x y z
N MET A 1 -5.86 -17.24 11.34
CA MET A 1 -5.82 -15.82 10.94
C MET A 1 -4.61 -15.44 10.10
N LEU A 2 -3.37 -15.81 10.47
CA LEU A 2 -2.16 -15.41 9.71
C LEU A 2 -2.15 -15.95 8.27
N LEU A 3 -2.48 -17.24 8.09
CA LEU A 3 -2.56 -17.86 6.76
C LEU A 3 -3.52 -17.12 5.83
N ILE A 4 -4.69 -16.72 6.32
CA ILE A 4 -5.68 -15.97 5.54
C ILE A 4 -5.12 -14.60 5.12
N LYS A 5 -4.41 -13.91 6.01
CA LYS A 5 -3.75 -12.63 5.68
C LYS A 5 -2.68 -12.81 4.60
N ILE A 6 -1.88 -13.88 4.70
CA ILE A 6 -0.85 -14.19 3.70
C ILE A 6 -1.50 -14.53 2.36
N LEU A 7 -2.55 -15.36 2.34
CA LEU A 7 -3.28 -15.70 1.12
C LEU A 7 -3.92 -14.47 0.48
N PHE A 8 -4.47 -13.56 1.28
CA PHE A 8 -5.04 -12.31 0.81
C PHE A 8 -3.98 -11.42 0.14
N VAL A 9 -2.83 -11.22 0.79
CA VAL A 9 -1.71 -10.45 0.22
C VAL A 9 -1.16 -11.12 -1.04
N ALA A 10 -1.01 -12.46 -1.03
CA ALA A 10 -0.55 -13.22 -2.18
C ALA A 10 -1.52 -13.11 -3.37
N ALA A 11 -2.83 -13.13 -3.12
CA ALA A 11 -3.83 -12.94 -4.16
C ALA A 11 -3.73 -11.54 -4.80
N ILE A 12 -3.55 -10.49 -3.99
CA ILE A 12 -3.34 -9.14 -4.52
C ILE A 12 -2.05 -9.08 -5.36
N PHE A 13 -0.94 -9.65 -4.88
CA PHE A 13 0.29 -9.71 -5.66
C PHE A 13 0.13 -10.49 -6.96
N MET A 14 -0.61 -11.60 -6.95
CA MET A 14 -0.91 -12.36 -8.16
C MET A 14 -1.68 -11.51 -9.17
N LEU A 15 -2.67 -10.73 -8.73
CA LEU A 15 -3.39 -9.79 -9.59
C LEU A 15 -2.45 -8.72 -10.18
N LEU A 16 -1.55 -8.15 -9.36
CA LEU A 16 -0.55 -7.19 -9.83
C LEU A 16 0.41 -7.79 -10.88
N VAL A 17 0.83 -9.04 -10.69
CA VAL A 17 1.65 -9.78 -11.67
C VAL A 17 0.89 -9.99 -12.98
N LEU A 18 -0.36 -10.44 -12.90
CA LEU A 18 -1.19 -10.62 -14.09
C LEU A 18 -1.42 -9.31 -14.84
N MET A 19 -1.60 -8.19 -14.13
CA MET A 19 -1.66 -6.86 -14.73
C MET A 19 -0.35 -6.50 -15.43
N GLY A 20 0.82 -6.72 -14.80
CA GLY A 20 2.12 -6.47 -15.43
C GLY A 20 2.39 -7.31 -16.68
N LEU A 21 1.87 -8.54 -16.72
CA LEU A 21 2.03 -9.44 -17.86
C LEU A 21 1.09 -9.10 -19.02
N HIS A 22 -0.19 -8.84 -18.73
CA HIS A 22 -1.23 -8.75 -19.77
C HIS A 22 -1.68 -7.32 -20.08
N ASN A 23 -1.41 -6.36 -19.20
CA ASN A 23 -1.88 -4.98 -19.31
C ASN A 23 -0.70 -4.00 -19.39
N ARG A 24 0.05 -4.13 -20.49
CA ARG A 24 1.27 -3.34 -20.78
C ARG A 24 1.02 -2.02 -21.51
N ALA A 25 -0.24 -1.72 -21.85
CA ALA A 25 -0.59 -0.47 -22.49
C ALA A 25 -0.23 0.71 -21.57
N GLN A 26 0.32 1.76 -22.16
CA GLN A 26 0.50 3.02 -21.46
C GLN A 26 -0.87 3.64 -21.20
N VAL A 27 -1.04 4.16 -19.99
CA VAL A 27 -2.26 4.84 -19.58
C VAL A 27 -1.93 6.24 -19.11
N ASP A 28 -2.88 7.14 -19.31
CA ASP A 28 -2.78 8.50 -18.85
C ASP A 28 -2.98 8.57 -17.34
N PHE A 29 -1.94 8.99 -16.63
CA PHE A 29 -1.98 9.23 -15.21
C PHE A 29 -2.03 10.72 -14.90
N ASN A 30 -3.17 11.14 -14.37
CA ASN A 30 -3.41 12.49 -13.90
C ASN A 30 -3.69 12.45 -12.40
N LEU A 31 -2.90 13.19 -11.62
CA LEU A 31 -3.08 13.27 -10.17
C LEU A 31 -2.90 14.70 -9.63
N PRO A 32 -3.71 15.67 -10.07
CA PRO A 32 -3.73 16.98 -9.42
C PRO A 32 -4.23 16.86 -7.97
N PRO A 33 -3.69 17.62 -7.01
CA PRO A 33 -2.65 18.66 -7.14
C PRO A 33 -1.20 18.14 -7.03
N LEU A 34 -1.00 16.82 -6.86
CA LEU A 34 0.31 16.23 -6.58
C LEU A 34 1.22 16.15 -7.81
N LEU A 35 0.63 15.94 -8.99
CA LEU A 35 1.31 15.96 -10.28
C LEU A 35 0.77 17.10 -11.14
N THR A 36 1.67 17.94 -11.65
CA THR A 36 1.35 19.09 -12.51
C THR A 36 1.38 18.75 -14.00
N ALA A 37 2.04 17.65 -14.35
CA ALA A 37 2.11 17.11 -15.71
C ALA A 37 1.49 15.72 -15.76
N GLN A 38 0.87 15.42 -16.89
CA GLN A 38 0.38 14.10 -17.21
C GLN A 38 1.56 13.14 -17.38
N VAL A 39 1.49 12.00 -16.70
CA VAL A 39 2.50 10.95 -16.78
C VAL A 39 1.90 9.78 -17.55
N GLN A 40 2.65 9.22 -18.50
CA GLN A 40 2.25 8.02 -19.24
C GLN A 40 3.11 6.84 -18.83
N GLU A 41 2.50 5.90 -18.11
CA GLU A 41 3.18 4.69 -17.65
C GLU A 41 2.25 3.47 -17.84
N PRO A 42 2.79 2.24 -17.91
CA PRO A 42 1.97 1.05 -17.88
C PRO A 42 1.12 1.00 -16.61
N ALA A 43 -0.16 0.65 -16.76
CA ALA A 43 -1.11 0.63 -15.64
C ALA A 43 -0.63 -0.23 -14.46
N ALA A 44 0.11 -1.30 -14.74
CA ALA A 44 0.70 -2.17 -13.73
C ALA A 44 1.62 -1.44 -12.73
N LEU A 45 2.44 -0.47 -13.19
CA LEU A 45 3.32 0.30 -12.33
C LEU A 45 2.52 1.21 -11.39
N MET A 46 1.44 1.80 -11.90
CA MET A 46 0.54 2.62 -11.09
C MET A 46 -0.13 1.80 -9.98
N TYR A 47 -0.72 0.65 -10.32
CA TYR A 47 -1.36 -0.22 -9.33
C TYR A 47 -0.36 -0.69 -8.26
N PHE A 48 0.85 -1.03 -8.67
CA PHE A 48 1.91 -1.43 -7.74
C PHE A 48 2.29 -0.29 -6.80
N ALA A 49 2.48 0.93 -7.32
CA ALA A 49 2.84 2.10 -6.52
C ALA A 49 1.77 2.43 -5.47
N PHE A 50 0.49 2.46 -5.84
CA PHE A 50 -0.60 2.72 -4.90
C PHE A 50 -0.77 1.61 -3.86
N PHE A 51 -0.61 0.35 -4.28
CA PHE A 51 -0.60 -0.77 -3.34
C PHE A 51 0.53 -0.63 -2.32
N ALA A 52 1.74 -0.29 -2.76
CA ALA A 52 2.88 -0.08 -1.86
C ALA A 52 2.63 1.06 -0.86
N VAL A 53 2.10 2.20 -1.32
CA VAL A 53 1.72 3.32 -0.44
C VAL A 53 0.67 2.89 0.59
N GLY A 54 -0.37 2.17 0.16
CA GLY A 54 -1.40 1.65 1.06
C GLY A 54 -0.86 0.66 2.08
N LEU A 55 0.04 -0.25 1.66
CA LEU A 55 0.65 -1.25 2.54
C LEU A 55 1.57 -0.59 3.57
N ILE A 56 2.43 0.35 3.16
CA ILE A 56 3.31 1.11 4.07
C ILE A 56 2.45 1.90 5.07
N THR A 57 1.45 2.63 4.59
CA THR A 57 0.54 3.41 5.45
C THR A 57 -0.18 2.53 6.46
N GLY A 58 -0.78 1.42 6.01
CA GLY A 58 -1.46 0.47 6.89
C GLY A 58 -0.53 -0.16 7.92
N THR A 59 0.73 -0.44 7.54
CA THR A 59 1.74 -0.99 8.45
C THR A 59 2.12 0.03 9.53
N ILE A 60 2.35 1.30 9.15
CA ILE A 60 2.66 2.38 10.10
C ILE A 60 1.51 2.57 11.09
N LEU A 61 0.27 2.66 10.61
CA LEU A 61 -0.92 2.85 11.45
C LEU A 61 -1.15 1.66 12.39
N SER A 62 -0.87 0.45 11.93
CA SER A 62 -1.04 -0.76 12.75
C SER A 62 0.07 -0.95 13.79
N MET A 63 1.29 -0.46 13.51
CA MET A 63 2.43 -0.57 14.43
C MET A 63 2.45 0.53 15.51
N GLY A 64 1.88 1.71 15.24
CA GLY A 64 1.85 2.86 16.16
C GLY A 64 0.86 2.78 17.33
N GLY A 65 0.09 1.69 17.46
CA GLY A 65 -1.00 1.56 18.45
C GLY A 65 -0.57 1.21 19.89
N HIS A 66 0.67 0.78 20.13
CA HIS A 66 1.16 0.49 21.48
C HIS A 66 1.82 1.72 22.13
N LYS A 67 1.03 2.77 22.39
CA LYS A 67 1.36 3.63 23.53
C LYS A 67 0.95 2.86 24.79
N GLU A 68 1.90 2.13 25.36
CA GLU A 68 1.78 1.71 26.76
C GLU A 68 1.44 2.95 27.58
N THR A 69 0.25 2.95 28.16
CA THR A 69 -0.09 3.84 29.26
C THR A 69 0.89 3.50 30.38
N SER A 70 2.02 4.19 30.41
CA SER A 70 2.90 4.24 31.58
C SER A 70 2.02 4.74 32.74
N LYS A 71 1.49 3.79 33.51
CA LYS A 71 0.94 4.04 34.82
C LYS A 71 2.07 4.69 35.60
N SER A 72 2.02 6.00 35.73
CA SER A 72 2.81 6.76 36.69
C SER A 72 2.59 6.12 38.06
N LYS A 73 3.53 5.26 38.44
CA LYS A 73 3.57 4.59 39.73
C LYS A 73 4.11 5.63 40.70
N LYS A 74 3.19 6.25 41.43
CA LYS A 74 3.43 7.17 42.55
C LYS A 74 4.49 6.59 43.51
N PRO A 75 5.49 7.36 43.95
CA PRO A 75 6.17 7.13 45.22
C PRO A 75 5.56 8.02 46.32
N ALA A 76 5.73 7.52 47.55
CA ALA A 76 5.04 7.85 48.81
C ALA A 76 5.08 9.32 49.23
#